data_AF-A0A2G1XQ44-F1
#
_entry.id   AF-A0A2G1XQ44-F1
#
_cell.length_a   1.000
_cell.length_b   1.000
_cell.length_c   1.000
_cell.angle_alpha   90.00
_cell.angle_beta   90.00
_cell.angle_gamma   90.00
#
_symmetry.space_group_name_H-M   'P 1'
#
loop_
_entity.id
_entity.type
_entity.pdbx_description
1 polymer ?
#
loop_
_entity_poly.entity_id
_entity_poly.type
_entity_poly.pdbx_seq_one_letter_code
_entity_poly.pdbx_strand_id
1 'polypeptide(L)'
;MTSTTTYRIGHPVVLDELPAGTEIRDADGDTGTKVQDGAWKVIGFPVALDPDWFRFPVEVVNPTPETALLVADFAGLHRLPDLMAELRSVVADIRTLRTSQEDKLDELRDENGDVPSGNLRRWDELRYDIHVEQDSDKLAAVLRRLEQLVDTEGSE
;
A
#
# COMPACT_ATOMS: atom_id res chain seq x y z
N MET A 1 19.29 -19.50 -19.71
CA MET A 1 17.96 -18.96 -19.41
C MET A 1 18.18 -17.56 -18.87
N THR A 2 17.96 -16.53 -19.68
CA THR A 2 18.10 -15.13 -19.26
C THR A 2 16.86 -14.76 -18.46
N SER A 3 17.02 -14.54 -17.16
CA SER A 3 15.99 -13.95 -16.30
C SER A 3 15.55 -12.64 -16.94
N THR A 4 14.35 -12.60 -17.51
CA THR A 4 13.76 -11.37 -18.01
C THR A 4 13.25 -10.64 -16.78
N THR A 5 13.99 -9.63 -16.32
CA THR A 5 13.54 -8.80 -15.21
C THR A 5 12.26 -8.08 -15.64
N THR A 6 11.13 -8.53 -15.12
CA THR A 6 9.82 -7.94 -15.40
C THR A 6 9.63 -6.73 -14.50
N TYR A 7 9.55 -5.53 -15.06
CA TYR A 7 9.27 -4.30 -14.31
C TYR A 7 7.76 -4.05 -14.32
N ARG A 8 7.15 -4.07 -13.13
CA ARG A 8 5.71 -3.87 -12.94
C ARG A 8 5.41 -2.45 -12.51
N ILE A 9 4.41 -1.87 -13.15
CA ILE A 9 3.91 -0.53 -12.87
C ILE A 9 2.50 -0.66 -12.30
N GLY A 10 2.30 -0.12 -11.10
CA GLY A 10 1.03 -0.19 -10.38
C GLY A 10 0.13 1.04 -10.52
N HIS A 11 0.64 2.15 -11.08
CA HIS A 11 -0.06 3.42 -11.10
C HIS A 11 0.04 4.11 -12.48
N PRO A 12 -1.06 4.69 -13.02
CA PRO A 12 -1.09 5.27 -14.36
C PRO A 12 -0.14 6.45 -14.55
N VAL A 13 0.08 7.26 -13.52
CA VAL A 13 1.02 8.40 -13.58
C VAL A 13 2.46 7.99 -13.94
N VAL A 14 2.86 6.75 -13.64
CA VAL A 14 4.19 6.26 -14.04
C VAL A 14 4.26 6.04 -15.55
N LEU A 15 3.13 5.65 -16.18
CA LEU A 15 3.04 5.48 -17.63
C LEU A 15 3.19 6.82 -18.37
N ASP A 16 2.75 7.93 -17.78
CA ASP A 16 2.90 9.28 -18.34
C ASP A 16 4.37 9.73 -18.42
N GLU A 17 5.22 9.17 -17.59
CA GLU A 17 6.64 9.54 -17.49
C GLU A 17 7.56 8.62 -18.32
N LEU A 18 7.03 7.50 -18.85
CA LEU A 18 7.82 6.59 -19.69
C LEU A 18 8.27 7.25 -21.00
N PRO A 19 9.42 6.86 -21.57
CA PRO A 19 9.82 7.37 -22.88
C PRO A 19 8.93 6.78 -24.00
N ALA A 20 8.76 7.55 -25.08
CA ALA A 20 8.10 7.06 -26.29
C ALA A 20 8.83 5.84 -26.85
N GLY A 21 8.06 4.90 -27.41
CA GLY A 21 8.55 3.59 -27.84
C GLY A 21 8.58 2.53 -26.74
N THR A 22 8.29 2.88 -25.48
CA THR A 22 8.11 1.87 -24.42
C THR A 22 6.89 1.02 -24.70
N GLU A 23 7.05 -0.29 -24.59
CA GLU A 23 5.98 -1.27 -24.74
C GLU A 23 5.57 -1.78 -23.36
N ILE A 24 4.26 -1.91 -23.12
CA ILE A 24 3.70 -2.47 -21.90
C ILE A 24 2.68 -3.56 -22.21
N ARG A 25 2.46 -4.44 -21.25
CA ARG A 25 1.39 -5.43 -21.26
C ARG A 25 0.60 -5.38 -19.97
N ASP A 26 -0.71 -5.29 -20.06
CA ASP A 26 -1.57 -5.27 -18.89
C ASP A 26 -1.98 -6.69 -18.41
N ALA A 27 -2.75 -6.75 -17.32
CA ALA A 27 -3.19 -8.00 -16.73
C ALA A 27 -4.16 -8.82 -17.60
N ASP A 28 -4.88 -8.16 -18.51
CA ASP A 28 -5.82 -8.80 -19.44
C ASP A 28 -5.10 -9.28 -20.73
N GLY A 29 -3.81 -8.94 -20.85
CA GLY A 29 -2.93 -9.37 -21.93
C GLY A 29 -2.83 -8.36 -23.07
N ASP A 30 -3.48 -7.20 -22.93
CA ASP A 30 -3.46 -6.12 -23.90
C ASP A 30 -2.08 -5.46 -23.94
N THR A 31 -1.65 -5.08 -25.14
CA THR A 31 -0.32 -4.52 -25.38
C THR A 31 -0.42 -3.11 -25.92
N GLY A 32 0.30 -2.21 -25.27
CA GLY A 32 0.37 -0.79 -25.61
C GLY A 32 1.79 -0.35 -25.92
N THR A 33 1.97 0.53 -26.90
CA THR A 33 3.23 1.21 -27.17
C THR A 33 3.06 2.71 -27.00
N LYS A 34 3.91 3.34 -26.19
CA LYS A 34 3.86 4.78 -25.97
C LYS A 34 4.28 5.55 -27.23
N VAL A 35 3.48 6.52 -27.63
CA VAL A 35 3.76 7.39 -28.78
C VAL A 35 4.34 8.74 -28.34
N GLN A 36 4.94 9.49 -29.27
CA GLN A 36 5.69 10.72 -28.98
C GLN A 36 4.85 11.86 -28.38
N ASP A 37 3.54 11.84 -28.62
CA ASP A 37 2.55 12.78 -28.08
C ASP A 37 2.10 12.42 -26.65
N GLY A 38 2.67 11.36 -26.05
CA GLY A 38 2.39 10.93 -24.68
C GLY A 38 1.26 9.90 -24.56
N ALA A 39 0.49 9.69 -25.62
CA ALA A 39 -0.60 8.71 -25.64
C ALA A 39 -0.10 7.27 -25.83
N TRP A 40 -1.03 6.30 -25.78
CA TRP A 40 -0.73 4.87 -25.93
C TRP A 40 -1.40 4.27 -27.15
N LYS A 41 -0.61 3.68 -28.04
CA LYS A 41 -1.12 2.91 -29.17
C LYS A 41 -1.37 1.48 -28.74
N VAL A 42 -2.64 1.08 -28.67
CA VAL A 42 -3.05 -0.28 -28.29
C VAL A 42 -3.42 -1.09 -29.52
N ILE A 43 -2.97 -2.35 -29.57
CA ILE A 43 -3.29 -3.26 -30.68
C ILE A 43 -4.81 -3.47 -30.75
N GLY A 44 -5.39 -3.27 -31.93
CA GLY A 44 -6.84 -3.43 -32.15
C GLY A 44 -7.66 -2.15 -31.98
N PHE A 45 -7.06 -1.06 -31.49
CA PHE A 45 -7.70 0.24 -31.40
C PHE A 45 -7.16 1.21 -32.48
N PRO A 46 -8.04 1.94 -33.20
CA PRO A 46 -7.63 2.86 -34.26
C PRO A 46 -7.14 4.22 -33.74
N VAL A 47 -7.37 4.51 -32.45
CA VAL A 47 -7.01 5.77 -31.79
C VAL A 47 -6.01 5.49 -30.67
N ALA A 48 -5.16 6.47 -30.37
CA ALA A 48 -4.34 6.42 -29.18
C ALA A 48 -5.21 6.61 -27.94
N LEU A 49 -4.86 5.93 -26.86
CA LEU A 49 -5.61 5.86 -25.61
C LEU A 49 -4.80 6.46 -24.47
N ASP A 50 -5.51 6.94 -23.46
CA ASP A 50 -4.92 7.43 -22.22
C ASP A 50 -4.43 6.27 -21.35
N PRO A 51 -3.44 6.49 -20.47
CA PRO A 51 -2.88 5.44 -19.62
C PRO A 51 -3.89 4.76 -18.68
N ASP A 52 -4.97 5.45 -18.31
CA ASP A 52 -6.05 4.93 -17.47
C ASP A 52 -6.87 3.82 -18.14
N TRP A 53 -6.70 3.62 -19.45
CA TRP A 53 -7.36 2.53 -20.17
C TRP A 53 -6.84 1.14 -19.77
N PHE A 54 -5.56 1.05 -19.38
CA PHE A 54 -4.94 -0.24 -19.06
C PHE A 54 -5.35 -0.75 -17.69
N ARG A 55 -5.40 -2.07 -17.56
CA ARG A 55 -5.61 -2.71 -16.28
C ARG A 55 -4.30 -2.91 -15.50
N PHE A 56 -4.14 -2.11 -14.45
CA PHE A 56 -2.98 -2.23 -13.55
C PHE A 56 -3.04 -3.51 -12.68
N PRO A 57 -1.87 -4.10 -12.33
CA PRO A 57 -0.52 -3.68 -12.70
C PRO A 57 -0.18 -4.06 -14.15
N VAL A 58 0.58 -3.20 -14.83
CA VAL A 58 1.10 -3.45 -16.17
C VAL A 58 2.59 -3.80 -16.13
N GLU A 59 3.07 -4.57 -17.10
CA GLU A 59 4.44 -5.05 -17.22
C GLU A 59 5.16 -4.35 -18.39
N VAL A 60 6.36 -3.82 -18.18
CA VAL A 60 7.18 -3.26 -19.27
C VAL A 60 7.78 -4.39 -20.09
N VAL A 61 7.51 -4.38 -21.39
CA VAL A 61 8.03 -5.34 -22.36
C VAL A 61 9.38 -4.83 -22.85
N ASN A 62 10.44 -5.60 -22.62
CA ASN A 62 11.84 -5.25 -22.97
C ASN A 62 12.31 -3.92 -22.35
N PRO A 63 12.39 -3.83 -21.01
CA PRO A 63 12.84 -2.63 -20.32
C PRO A 63 14.25 -2.23 -20.77
N THR A 64 14.43 -0.96 -21.16
CA THR A 64 15.77 -0.37 -21.26
C THR A 64 16.29 -0.06 -19.85
N PRO A 65 17.61 0.09 -19.64
CA PRO A 65 18.16 0.49 -18.35
C PRO A 65 17.56 1.80 -17.82
N GLU A 66 17.28 2.77 -18.71
CA GLU A 66 16.66 4.05 -18.36
C GLU A 66 15.21 3.86 -17.92
N THR A 67 14.43 3.07 -18.66
CA THR A 67 13.05 2.74 -18.30
C THR A 67 12.98 1.96 -16.98
N ALA A 68 13.93 1.06 -16.75
CA ALA A 68 14.04 0.28 -15.52
C ALA A 68 14.31 1.16 -14.29
N LEU A 69 15.25 2.10 -14.39
CA LEU A 69 15.54 3.07 -13.33
C LEU A 69 14.33 3.96 -13.04
N LEU A 70 13.70 4.50 -14.09
CA LEU A 70 12.55 5.38 -13.96
C LEU A 70 11.37 4.66 -13.27
N VAL A 71 11.06 3.42 -13.67
CA VAL A 71 10.02 2.63 -13.01
C VAL A 71 10.38 2.31 -11.55
N ALA A 72 11.65 2.07 -11.24
CA ALA A 72 12.10 1.85 -9.87
C ALA A 72 11.96 3.11 -8.99
N ASP A 73 12.35 4.27 -9.50
CA ASP A 73 12.24 5.57 -8.81
C ASP A 73 10.78 5.91 -8.51
N PHE A 74 9.90 5.75 -9.50
CA PHE A 74 8.47 6.00 -9.33
C PHE A 74 7.78 4.97 -8.44
N ALA A 75 8.22 3.71 -8.48
CA ALA A 75 7.76 2.70 -7.54
C ALA A 75 8.16 3.04 -6.10
N GLY A 76 9.30 3.71 -5.87
CA GLY A 76 9.69 4.26 -4.57
C GLY A 76 8.74 5.38 -4.11
N LEU A 77 8.51 6.37 -4.98
CA LEU A 77 7.68 7.57 -4.69
C LEU A 77 6.22 7.24 -4.32
N HIS A 78 5.62 6.22 -4.91
CA HIS A 78 4.21 5.86 -4.66
C HIS A 78 4.02 4.92 -3.45
N ARG A 79 5.10 4.28 -2.97
CA ARG A 79 5.02 3.42 -1.77
C ARG A 79 4.88 4.21 -0.48
N LEU A 80 5.37 5.46 -0.43
CA LEU A 80 5.31 6.31 0.77
C LEU A 80 3.86 6.74 1.12
N PRO A 81 3.07 7.29 0.19
CA PRO A 81 1.67 7.62 0.44
C PRO A 81 0.82 6.42 0.86
N ASP A 82 1.00 5.27 0.20
CA ASP A 82 0.29 4.03 0.52
C ASP A 82 0.65 3.54 1.93
N LEU A 83 1.94 3.56 2.30
CA LEU A 83 2.40 3.19 3.63
C LEU A 83 1.89 4.15 4.72
N MET A 84 1.81 5.45 4.41
CA MET A 84 1.21 6.44 5.31
C MET A 84 -0.30 6.23 5.47
N ALA A 85 -0.99 5.76 4.43
CA ALA A 85 -2.40 5.36 4.52
C ALA A 85 -2.56 4.12 5.40
N GLU A 86 -1.70 3.10 5.26
CA GLU A 86 -1.66 1.93 6.14
C GLU A 86 -1.44 2.33 7.60
N LEU A 87 -0.45 3.19 7.89
CA LEU A 87 -0.17 3.67 9.25
C LEU A 87 -1.38 4.38 9.87
N ARG A 88 -2.05 5.25 9.09
CA ARG A 88 -3.27 5.94 9.55
C ARG A 88 -4.39 4.95 9.84
N SER A 89 -4.54 3.91 9.02
CA SER A 89 -5.53 2.84 9.25
C SER A 89 -5.25 2.10 10.55
N VAL A 90 -4.00 1.67 10.79
CA VAL A 90 -3.62 0.98 12.04
C VAL A 90 -3.87 1.86 13.26
N VAL A 91 -3.56 3.16 13.18
CA VAL A 91 -3.83 4.11 14.26
C VAL A 91 -5.34 4.29 14.50
N ALA A 92 -6.16 4.31 13.44
CA ALA A 92 -7.61 4.39 13.56
C ALA A 92 -8.21 3.13 14.20
N ASP A 93 -7.70 1.95 13.85
CA ASP A 93 -8.11 0.68 14.46
C ASP A 93 -7.79 0.65 15.95
N ILE A 94 -6.55 1.05 16.34
CA ILE A 94 -6.13 1.14 17.75
C ILE A 94 -7.05 2.07 18.54
N ARG A 95 -7.41 3.23 17.98
CA ARG A 95 -8.34 4.18 18.62
C ARG A 95 -9.72 3.57 18.82
N THR A 96 -10.25 2.91 17.79
CA THR A 96 -11.57 2.26 17.83
C THR A 96 -11.60 1.15 18.88
N LEU A 97 -10.55 0.32 18.92
CA LEU A 97 -10.40 -0.75 19.90
C LEU A 97 -10.37 -0.18 21.32
N ARG A 98 -9.55 0.86 21.54
CA ARG A 98 -9.45 1.53 22.83
C ARG A 98 -10.80 2.09 23.29
N THR A 99 -11.53 2.77 22.42
CA THR A 99 -12.87 3.28 22.74
C THR A 99 -13.82 2.15 23.09
N SER A 100 -13.86 1.07 22.30
CA SER A 100 -14.70 -0.10 22.63
C SER A 100 -14.31 -0.76 23.96
N GLN A 101 -13.03 -0.75 24.32
CA GLN A 101 -12.57 -1.27 25.61
C GLN A 101 -12.97 -0.35 26.76
N GLU A 102 -12.85 0.96 26.59
CA GLU A 102 -13.35 1.96 27.56
C GLU A 102 -14.86 1.81 27.77
N ASP A 103 -15.65 1.64 26.69
CA ASP A 103 -17.10 1.40 26.77
C ASP A 103 -17.42 0.11 27.55
N LYS A 104 -16.71 -1.00 27.27
CA LYS A 104 -16.88 -2.27 27.99
C LYS A 104 -16.50 -2.18 29.47
N LEU A 105 -15.49 -1.37 29.80
CA LEU A 105 -15.11 -1.13 31.19
C LEU A 105 -16.15 -0.27 31.90
N ASP A 106 -16.76 0.69 31.20
CA ASP A 106 -17.85 1.51 31.72
C ASP A 106 -19.14 0.71 31.93
N GLU A 107 -19.45 -0.26 31.07
CA GLU A 107 -20.57 -1.20 31.28
C GLU A 107 -20.45 -2.03 32.58
N LEU A 108 -19.23 -2.21 33.09
CA LEU A 108 -18.99 -2.96 34.32
C LEU A 108 -19.07 -2.09 35.58
N ARG A 109 -19.17 -0.77 35.43
CA ARG A 109 -19.33 0.18 36.53
C ARG A 109 -20.80 0.34 36.90
N ASP A 110 -21.06 0.64 38.17
CA ASP A 110 -22.40 1.00 38.65
C ASP A 110 -22.67 2.51 38.48
N GLU A 111 -23.83 2.96 38.94
CA GLU A 111 -24.26 4.36 38.86
C GLU A 111 -23.34 5.34 39.60
N ASN A 112 -22.53 4.87 40.55
CA ASN A 112 -21.55 5.67 41.29
C ASN A 112 -20.16 5.64 40.64
N GLY A 113 -19.98 4.86 39.57
CA GLY A 113 -18.70 4.63 38.92
C GLY A 113 -17.85 3.55 39.58
N ASP A 114 -18.38 2.83 40.57
CA ASP A 114 -17.69 1.74 41.27
C ASP A 114 -17.84 0.43 40.48
N VAL A 115 -16.85 -0.46 40.60
CA VAL A 115 -16.92 -1.80 40.00
C VAL A 115 -17.45 -2.78 41.03
N PRO A 116 -18.65 -3.37 40.85
CA PRO A 116 -19.21 -4.34 41.79
C PRO A 116 -18.30 -5.56 41.95
N SER A 117 -18.29 -6.15 43.15
CA SER A 117 -17.42 -7.30 43.47
C SER A 117 -17.60 -8.50 42.53
N GLY A 118 -18.82 -8.71 42.00
CA GLY A 118 -19.11 -9.74 41.00
C GLY A 118 -18.47 -9.49 39.63
N ASN A 119 -18.09 -8.24 39.32
CA ASN A 119 -17.50 -7.83 38.05
C ASN A 119 -15.98 -7.63 38.12
N LEU A 120 -15.38 -7.60 39.33
CA LEU A 120 -13.95 -7.30 39.53
C LEU A 120 -13.02 -8.15 38.66
N ARG A 121 -13.25 -9.46 38.59
CA ARG A 121 -12.43 -10.37 37.77
C ARG A 121 -12.52 -10.04 36.28
N ARG A 122 -13.74 -9.78 35.78
CA ARG A 122 -13.97 -9.46 34.36
C ARG A 122 -13.40 -8.08 34.01
N TRP A 123 -13.46 -7.14 34.94
CA TRP A 123 -12.85 -5.83 34.80
C TRP A 123 -11.33 -5.91 34.76
N ASP A 124 -10.73 -6.75 35.61
CA ASP A 124 -9.29 -7.01 35.63
C ASP A 124 -8.83 -7.66 34.32
N GLU A 125 -9.55 -8.68 33.85
CA GLU A 125 -9.32 -9.32 32.55
C GLU A 125 -9.41 -8.29 31.41
N LEU A 126 -10.49 -7.50 31.30
CA LEU A 126 -10.63 -6.49 30.26
C LEU A 126 -9.60 -5.36 30.34
N ARG A 127 -9.13 -5.00 31.54
CA ARG A 127 -8.13 -3.96 31.73
C ARG A 127 -6.74 -4.39 31.24
N TYR A 128 -6.42 -5.68 31.38
CA TYR A 128 -5.12 -6.25 31.03
C TYR A 128 -5.09 -7.05 29.73
N ASP A 129 -6.26 -7.42 29.18
CA ASP A 129 -6.42 -7.99 27.82
C ASP A 129 -6.34 -6.89 26.76
N ILE A 130 -5.40 -5.96 26.97
CA ILE A 130 -4.98 -5.08 25.90
C ILE A 130 -4.30 -6.03 24.90
N HIS A 131 -4.83 -6.13 23.68
CA HIS A 131 -4.19 -6.80 22.55
C HIS A 131 -2.91 -6.05 22.12
N VAL A 132 -2.10 -5.56 23.08
CA VAL A 132 -0.82 -4.86 22.88
C VAL A 132 0.03 -5.68 21.95
N GLU A 133 0.09 -6.99 22.12
CA GLU A 133 0.91 -7.85 21.28
C GLU A 133 0.44 -7.80 19.82
N GLN A 134 -0.86 -7.96 19.55
CA GLN A 134 -1.39 -7.96 18.19
C GLN A 134 -1.33 -6.58 17.51
N ASP A 135 -1.56 -5.52 18.27
CA ASP A 135 -1.46 -4.14 17.78
C ASP A 135 0.00 -3.71 17.59
N SER A 136 0.90 -4.14 18.49
CA SER A 136 2.34 -3.93 18.36
C SER A 136 2.91 -4.69 17.18
N ASP A 137 2.41 -5.90 16.90
CA ASP A 137 2.82 -6.68 15.73
C ASP A 137 2.43 -5.99 14.42
N LYS A 138 1.20 -5.47 14.34
CA LYS A 138 0.74 -4.68 13.19
C LYS A 138 1.57 -3.41 13.02
N LEU A 139 1.83 -2.68 14.10
CA LEU A 139 2.62 -1.46 14.08
C LEU A 139 4.08 -1.75 13.68
N ALA A 140 4.67 -2.81 14.23
CA ALA A 140 6.02 -3.25 13.92
C ALA A 140 6.16 -3.71 12.47
N ALA A 141 5.12 -4.31 11.88
CA ALA A 141 5.11 -4.67 10.47
C ALA A 141 5.11 -3.44 9.55
N VAL A 142 4.33 -2.41 9.88
CA VAL A 142 4.32 -1.13 9.13
C VAL A 142 5.67 -0.41 9.28
N LEU A 143 6.24 -0.37 10.48
CA LEU A 143 7.55 0.24 10.74
C LEU A 143 8.69 -0.46 9.98
N ARG A 144 8.71 -1.80 9.95
CA ARG A 144 9.70 -2.56 9.17
C ARG A 144 9.63 -2.26 7.67
N ARG A 145 8.42 -2.05 7.12
CA ARG A 145 8.25 -1.65 5.71
C ARG A 145 8.75 -0.23 5.46
N LEU A 146 8.58 0.67 6.43
CA LEU A 146 9.08 2.04 6.37
C LEU A 146 10.62 2.06 6.37
N GLU A 147 11.24 1.30 7.27
CA GLU A 147 12.70 1.14 7.32
C GLU A 147 13.26 0.60 6.01
N GLN A 148 12.64 -0.43 5.43
CA GLN A 148 13.05 -0.98 4.13
C GLN A 148 13.01 0.04 2.99
N LEU A 149 12.05 0.98 3.05
CA LEU A 149 11.88 2.01 2.04
C LEU A 149 12.91 3.15 2.21
N VAL A 150 13.26 3.49 3.45
CA VAL A 150 14.28 4.51 3.74
C VAL A 150 15.70 3.98 3.49
N ASP A 151 15.98 2.72 3.83
CA ASP A 151 17.32 2.12 3.62
C ASP A 151 17.66 1.89 2.14
N THR A 152 16.63 1.78 1.27
CA THR A 152 16.86 1.71 -0.18
C THR A 152 17.24 3.04 -0.81
N GLU A 153 16.93 4.17 -0.17
CA GLU A 153 17.36 5.52 -0.61
C GLU A 153 18.76 5.91 -0.09
N GLY A 154 19.31 5.17 0.89
CA GLY A 154 20.58 5.50 1.57
C GLY A 154 21.79 4.65 1.18
N SER A 155 21.65 3.72 0.23
CA SER A 155 22.74 2.84 -0.21
C SER A 155 23.34 3.30 -1.55
N GLU A 156 24.08 4.41 -1.53
CA GLU A 156 25.06 4.80 -2.55
C GLU A 156 26.49 4.78 -1.97
#